data_AF-A0A0E0C1R6-F1
#
_entry.id   AF-A0A0E0C1R6-F1
#
_cell.length_a   1.000
_cell.length_b   1.000
_cell.length_c   1.000
_cell.angle_alpha   90.00
_cell.angle_beta   90.00
_cell.angle_gamma   90.00
#
_symmetry.space_group_name_H-M   'P 1'
#
loop_
_entity.id
_entity.type
_entity.pdbx_description
1 polymer ?
#
loop_
_entity_poly.entity_id
_entity_poly.type
_entity_poly.pdbx_seq_one_letter_code
_entity_poly.pdbx_strand_id
1 'polypeptide(L)'
;MPTMSFAGRFYCATIDDVMVVETSADQAPRMAVVANLVRPFSTMMPDTVHLVDNGGELMLVDRECNGSLKERKFKVYLVDLYVGRMLPVSSLGGRAFFIGVELALSVSPLVFPSSSANAIYLGFDGLMTGTMDICPIHLVDGIPFLHKFRNIWESLPNHDRVIIL
;
A
#
# COMPACT_ATOMS: atom_id res chain seq x y z
N MET A 1 -8.07 -10.63 -2.32
CA MET A 1 -8.77 -9.51 -1.64
C MET A 1 -7.81 -8.97 -0.59
N PRO A 2 -7.42 -7.70 -0.66
CA PRO A 2 -6.52 -7.11 0.33
C PRO A 2 -7.16 -7.16 1.71
N THR A 3 -6.44 -7.67 2.72
CA THR A 3 -6.95 -7.82 4.09
C THR A 3 -5.90 -7.38 5.09
N MET A 4 -6.34 -6.89 6.24
CA MET A 4 -5.45 -6.59 7.36
C MET A 4 -6.16 -6.63 8.72
N SER A 5 -5.39 -6.84 9.77
CA SER A 5 -5.82 -6.55 11.14
C SER A 5 -5.38 -5.14 11.52
N PHE A 6 -6.30 -4.33 12.04
CA PHE A 6 -6.05 -2.95 12.46
C PHE A 6 -6.88 -2.65 13.71
N ALA A 7 -6.26 -2.04 14.73
CA ALA A 7 -6.93 -1.68 15.98
C ALA A 7 -7.79 -2.83 16.61
N GLY A 8 -7.33 -4.08 16.49
CA GLY A 8 -8.03 -5.26 17.00
C GLY A 8 -9.23 -5.74 16.17
N ARG A 9 -9.43 -5.22 14.96
CA ARG A 9 -10.50 -5.60 14.03
C ARG A 9 -9.93 -6.06 12.70
N PHE A 10 -10.68 -6.88 11.96
CA PHE A 10 -10.29 -7.38 10.65
C PHE A 10 -10.97 -6.58 9.55
N TYR A 11 -10.17 -6.04 8.63
CA TYR A 11 -10.62 -5.25 7.50
C TYR A 11 -10.27 -5.92 6.18
N CYS A 12 -11.08 -5.65 5.16
CA CYS A 12 -10.74 -6.00 3.78
C CYS A 12 -11.20 -4.91 2.81
N ALA A 13 -10.50 -4.77 1.70
CA ALA A 13 -10.93 -3.95 0.57
C ALA A 13 -11.59 -4.85 -0.48
N THR A 14 -12.82 -4.52 -0.87
CA THR A 14 -13.55 -5.15 -1.98
C THR A 14 -13.42 -4.29 -3.23
N ILE A 15 -14.23 -4.59 -4.25
CA ILE A 15 -14.26 -3.80 -5.50
C ILE A 15 -14.68 -2.36 -5.22
N ASP A 16 -15.63 -2.17 -4.32
CA ASP A 16 -16.33 -0.89 -4.11
C ASP A 16 -16.16 -0.31 -2.70
N ASP A 17 -15.75 -1.13 -1.72
CA ASP A 17 -15.78 -0.76 -0.31
C ASP A 17 -14.58 -1.25 0.50
N VAL A 18 -14.27 -0.54 1.57
CA VAL A 18 -13.57 -1.11 2.72
C VAL A 18 -14.63 -1.65 3.68
N MET A 19 -14.48 -2.92 4.05
CA MET A 19 -15.36 -3.62 4.97
C MET A 19 -14.61 -4.04 6.23
N VAL A 20 -15.35 -4.21 7.31
CA VAL A 20 -14.86 -4.76 8.58
C VAL A 20 -15.65 -6.01 8.95
N VAL A 21 -14.98 -6.96 9.61
CA VAL A 21 -15.65 -8.07 10.28
C VAL A 21 -16.23 -7.55 11.59
N GLU A 22 -17.55 -7.60 11.72
CA GLU A 22 -18.26 -7.38 12.97
C GLU A 22 -18.54 -8.71 13.64
N THR A 23 -18.20 -8.79 14.92
CA THR A 23 -18.47 -9.95 15.77
C THR A 23 -19.35 -9.52 16.95
N SER A 24 -20.25 -10.40 17.35
CA SER A 24 -21.11 -10.24 18.53
C SER A 24 -21.25 -11.60 19.20
N ALA A 25 -21.45 -11.63 20.53
CA ALA A 25 -21.63 -12.88 21.26
C ALA A 25 -22.88 -13.65 20.79
N ASP A 26 -23.92 -12.92 20.37
CA ASP A 26 -25.25 -13.47 20.10
C ASP A 26 -25.53 -13.66 18.60
N GLN A 27 -24.59 -13.31 17.72
CA GLN A 27 -24.81 -13.30 16.27
C GLN A 27 -23.57 -13.81 15.52
N ALA A 28 -23.82 -14.47 14.39
CA ALA A 28 -22.74 -14.89 13.50
C ALA A 28 -21.94 -13.66 13.03
N PRO A 29 -20.60 -13.80 12.87
CA PRO A 29 -19.78 -12.74 12.28
C PRO A 29 -20.32 -12.32 10.92
N ARG A 30 -20.29 -11.02 10.65
CA ARG A 30 -20.73 -10.45 9.37
C ARG A 30 -19.77 -9.41 8.86
N MET A 31 -19.76 -9.22 7.55
CA MET A 31 -19.03 -8.13 6.90
C MET A 31 -19.93 -6.89 6.88
N ALA A 32 -19.41 -5.75 7.35
CA ALA A 32 -20.09 -4.47 7.30
C ALA A 32 -19.22 -3.46 6.54
N VAL A 33 -19.85 -2.66 5.66
CA VAL A 33 -19.17 -1.57 4.95
C VAL A 33 -18.81 -0.49 5.96
N VAL A 34 -17.54 -0.07 5.95
CA VAL A 34 -17.05 1.02 6.82
C VAL A 34 -16.56 2.22 6.05
N ALA A 35 -16.23 2.08 4.77
CA ALA A 35 -15.95 3.22 3.91
C ALA A 35 -16.18 2.85 2.44
N ASN A 36 -16.77 3.77 1.69
CA ASN A 36 -16.89 3.62 0.24
C ASN A 36 -15.60 4.04 -0.45
N LEU A 37 -15.22 3.35 -1.52
CA LEU A 37 -14.07 3.73 -2.32
C LEU A 37 -14.38 4.95 -3.21
N VAL A 38 -13.35 5.73 -3.56
CA VAL A 38 -13.49 6.90 -4.45
C VAL A 38 -13.82 6.46 -5.88
N ARG A 39 -13.40 5.24 -6.25
CA ARG A 39 -13.70 4.58 -7.51
C ARG A 39 -13.62 3.06 -7.32
N PRO A 40 -14.32 2.28 -8.15
CA PRO A 40 -14.16 0.83 -8.16
C PRO A 40 -12.74 0.42 -8.58
N PHE A 41 -12.24 -0.68 -8.00
CA PHE A 41 -10.97 -1.27 -8.38
C PHE A 41 -11.12 -2.28 -9.53
N SER A 42 -10.02 -2.50 -10.26
CA SER A 42 -10.03 -3.45 -11.38
C SER A 42 -10.17 -4.88 -10.88
N THR A 43 -11.20 -5.58 -11.35
CA THR A 43 -11.39 -7.02 -11.06
C THR A 43 -10.33 -7.91 -11.72
N MET A 44 -9.65 -7.41 -12.77
CA MET A 44 -8.63 -8.18 -13.48
C MET A 44 -7.26 -8.17 -12.81
N MET A 45 -6.99 -7.19 -11.92
CA MET A 45 -5.71 -7.06 -11.21
C MET A 45 -5.95 -6.74 -9.73
N PRO A 46 -6.20 -7.77 -8.90
CA PRO A 46 -6.52 -7.60 -7.48
C PRO A 46 -5.31 -7.20 -6.61
N ASP A 47 -4.10 -7.24 -7.17
CA ASP A 47 -2.81 -6.81 -6.58
C ASP A 47 -2.58 -5.28 -6.71
N THR A 48 -3.63 -4.54 -7.05
CA THR A 48 -3.56 -3.08 -7.22
C THR A 48 -3.81 -2.31 -5.94
N VAL A 49 -4.29 -2.98 -4.88
CA VAL A 49 -4.77 -2.29 -3.69
C VAL A 49 -4.21 -2.93 -2.45
N HIS A 50 -3.77 -2.10 -1.50
CA HIS A 50 -3.23 -2.56 -0.24
C HIS A 50 -3.77 -1.72 0.91
N LEU A 51 -4.19 -2.38 1.98
CA LEU A 51 -4.47 -1.73 3.25
C LEU A 51 -3.18 -1.71 4.09
N VAL A 52 -2.95 -0.61 4.81
CA VAL A 52 -1.71 -0.38 5.58
C VAL A 52 -2.05 0.19 6.95
N ASP A 53 -1.47 -0.38 8.01
CA ASP A 53 -1.44 0.26 9.33
C ASP A 53 -0.29 1.26 9.34
N ASN A 54 -0.61 2.56 9.31
CA ASN A 54 0.38 3.63 9.34
C ASN A 54 0.67 4.16 10.75
N GLY A 55 0.76 3.29 11.75
CA GLY A 55 1.01 3.70 13.13
C GLY A 55 -0.25 4.23 13.81
N GLY A 56 -1.37 3.52 13.62
CA GLY A 56 -2.67 3.90 14.18
C GLY A 56 -3.60 4.60 13.20
N GLU A 57 -3.19 4.78 11.95
CA GLU A 57 -4.02 5.27 10.86
C GLU A 57 -4.19 4.18 9.80
N LEU A 58 -5.44 3.82 9.49
CA LEU A 58 -5.72 2.88 8.42
C LEU A 58 -5.61 3.59 7.07
N MET A 59 -4.62 3.22 6.27
CA MET A 59 -4.42 3.77 4.93
C MET A 59 -4.74 2.74 3.85
N LEU A 60 -5.13 3.23 2.68
CA LEU A 60 -5.30 2.45 1.47
C LEU A 60 -4.38 3.01 0.38
N VAL A 61 -3.58 2.13 -0.22
CA VAL A 61 -2.79 2.44 -1.40
C VAL A 61 -3.48 1.84 -2.62
N ASP A 62 -3.74 2.68 -3.61
CA ASP A 62 -4.28 2.33 -4.91
C ASP A 62 -3.18 2.53 -5.97
N ARG A 63 -2.72 1.41 -6.53
CA ARG A 63 -1.85 1.32 -7.69
C ARG A 63 -2.75 1.36 -8.92
N GLU A 64 -2.93 2.53 -9.51
CA GLU A 64 -3.72 2.74 -10.71
C GLU A 64 -3.09 1.98 -11.90
N CYS A 65 -3.48 0.72 -12.09
CA CYS A 65 -3.10 -0.08 -13.24
C CYS A 65 -3.93 0.34 -14.46
N ASN A 66 -3.48 1.37 -15.17
CA ASN A 66 -4.14 1.88 -16.39
C ASN A 66 -3.89 1.00 -17.64
N GLY A 67 -3.67 -0.30 -17.47
CA GLY A 67 -3.36 -1.23 -18.58
C GLY A 67 -2.01 -1.01 -19.27
N SER A 68 -1.32 0.09 -19.01
CA SER A 68 0.03 0.37 -19.51
C SER A 68 1.08 0.10 -18.43
N LEU A 69 2.10 -0.68 -18.77
CA LEU A 69 3.23 -1.01 -17.88
C LEU A 69 4.19 0.18 -17.63
N LYS A 70 3.96 1.35 -18.26
CA LYS A 70 4.96 2.43 -18.35
C LYS A 70 4.81 3.53 -17.30
N GLU A 71 3.62 3.74 -16.74
CA GLU A 71 3.38 4.78 -15.72
C GLU A 71 2.35 4.28 -14.70
N ARG A 72 2.81 3.53 -13.69
CA ARG A 72 1.97 3.18 -12.54
C ARG A 72 1.82 4.40 -11.66
N LYS A 73 0.61 4.95 -11.58
CA LYS A 73 0.29 6.04 -10.65
C LYS A 73 -0.13 5.44 -9.31
N PHE A 74 0.33 6.04 -8.23
CA PHE A 74 -0.05 5.66 -6.89
C PHE A 74 -0.91 6.77 -6.29
N LYS A 75 -2.03 6.37 -5.71
CA LYS A 75 -2.83 7.24 -4.85
C LYS A 75 -2.90 6.61 -3.48
N VAL A 76 -2.76 7.43 -2.45
CA VAL A 76 -2.84 6.99 -1.07
C VAL A 76 -3.99 7.73 -0.41
N TYR A 77 -4.78 7.00 0.35
CA TYR A 77 -5.92 7.52 1.06
C TYR A 77 -5.85 7.14 2.53
N LEU A 78 -6.26 8.06 3.40
CA LEU A 78 -6.69 7.73 4.75
C LEU A 78 -8.10 7.16 4.67
N VAL A 79 -8.32 6.00 5.29
CA VAL A 79 -9.65 5.42 5.47
C VAL A 79 -10.26 6.05 6.73
N ASP A 80 -11.06 7.09 6.53
CA ASP A 80 -11.77 7.76 7.62
C ASP A 80 -12.96 6.90 8.04
N LEU A 81 -12.74 6.08 9.08
CA LEU A 81 -13.73 5.18 9.65
C LEU A 81 -14.86 5.91 10.39
N TYR A 82 -14.66 7.18 10.77
CA TYR A 82 -15.68 7.96 11.46
C TYR A 82 -16.70 8.54 10.47
N VAL A 83 -16.19 9.12 9.36
CA VAL A 83 -17.04 9.68 8.30
C VAL A 83 -17.49 8.61 7.30
N GLY A 84 -16.75 7.50 7.21
CA GLY A 84 -17.05 6.39 6.31
C GLY A 84 -16.64 6.66 4.86
N ARG A 85 -15.51 7.34 4.65
CA ARG A 85 -15.00 7.70 3.32
C ARG A 85 -13.49 7.64 3.24
N MET A 86 -12.97 7.66 2.03
CA MET A 86 -11.53 7.79 1.78
C MET A 86 -11.14 9.26 1.56
N LEU A 87 -10.06 9.68 2.21
CA LEU A 87 -9.49 11.02 2.09
C LEU A 87 -8.11 10.93 1.43
N PRO A 88 -7.86 11.60 0.30
CA PRO A 88 -6.53 11.60 -0.30
C PRO A 88 -5.52 12.25 0.67
N VAL A 89 -4.34 11.66 0.79
CA VAL A 89 -3.26 12.20 1.64
C VAL A 89 -2.13 12.76 0.81
N SER A 90 -1.51 13.83 1.31
CA SER A 90 -0.38 14.48 0.66
C SER A 90 0.98 13.91 1.07
N SER A 91 1.02 13.14 2.17
CA SER A 91 2.20 12.60 2.82
C SER A 91 1.85 11.31 3.56
N LEU A 92 2.85 10.45 3.80
CA LEU A 92 2.74 9.21 4.59
C LEU A 92 3.06 9.44 6.09
N GLY A 93 2.96 10.69 6.56
CA GLY A 93 3.31 11.05 7.94
C GLY A 93 4.79 10.86 8.27
N GLY A 94 5.67 11.00 7.26
CA GLY A 94 7.11 10.79 7.41
C GLY A 94 7.53 9.31 7.45
N ARG A 95 6.59 8.39 7.23
CA ARG A 95 6.85 6.93 7.20
C ARG A 95 7.12 6.46 5.78
N ALA A 96 7.67 5.26 5.66
CA ALA A 96 7.93 4.60 4.38
C ALA A 96 7.02 3.39 4.24
N PHE A 97 6.46 3.20 3.05
CA PHE A 97 5.63 2.04 2.73
C PHE A 97 6.44 1.04 1.92
N PHE A 98 6.32 -0.24 2.25
CA PHE A 98 6.84 -1.35 1.47
C PHE A 98 5.64 -2.15 0.97
N ILE A 99 5.49 -2.26 -0.35
CA ILE A 99 4.33 -2.88 -0.98
C ILE A 99 4.78 -4.12 -1.73
N GLY A 100 4.38 -5.29 -1.25
CA GLY A 100 4.50 -6.56 -1.95
C GLY A 100 3.25 -6.88 -2.77
N VAL A 101 3.17 -8.10 -3.30
CA VAL A 101 2.03 -8.56 -4.11
C VAL A 101 0.73 -8.62 -3.30
N GLU A 102 0.81 -9.05 -2.05
CA GLU A 102 -0.38 -9.30 -1.22
C GLU A 102 -0.47 -8.38 0.00
N LEU A 103 0.65 -7.83 0.45
CA LEU A 103 0.78 -7.13 1.72
C LEU A 103 1.52 -5.82 1.56
N ALA A 104 1.22 -4.89 2.45
CA ALA A 104 1.95 -3.64 2.56
C ALA A 104 2.27 -3.33 4.02
N LEU A 105 3.44 -2.74 4.26
CA LEU A 105 3.97 -2.43 5.58
C LEU A 105 4.34 -0.96 5.66
N SER A 106 3.96 -0.29 6.75
CA SER A 106 4.46 1.04 7.08
C SER A 106 5.56 0.96 8.11
N VAL A 107 6.73 1.50 7.78
CA VAL A 107 7.88 1.54 8.67
C VAL A 107 8.32 2.96 8.96
N SER A 108 8.83 3.18 10.16
CA SER A 108 9.45 4.46 10.52
C SER A 108 10.91 4.48 10.06
N PRO A 109 11.37 5.51 9.35
CA PRO A 109 12.78 5.73 9.06
C PRO A 109 13.67 5.81 10.31
N LEU A 110 13.10 6.12 11.49
CA LEU A 110 13.84 6.09 12.76
C LEU A 110 14.27 4.67 13.15
N VAL A 111 13.49 3.66 12.76
CA VAL A 111 13.77 2.25 12.99
C VAL A 111 14.57 1.65 11.82
N PHE A 112 14.28 2.10 10.60
CA PHE A 112 14.95 1.66 9.36
C PHE A 112 15.59 2.86 8.64
N PRO A 113 16.79 3.31 9.05
CA PRO A 113 17.39 4.56 8.59
C PRO A 113 17.80 4.58 7.11
N SER A 114 17.82 3.42 6.44
CA SER A 114 18.02 3.33 4.99
C SER A 114 16.76 3.66 4.19
N SER A 115 15.59 3.75 4.83
CA SER A 115 14.34 4.13 4.19
C SER A 115 14.15 5.64 4.20
N SER A 116 13.61 6.18 3.11
CA SER A 116 13.26 7.59 2.99
C SER A 116 11.87 7.85 3.55
N ALA A 117 11.71 8.96 4.26
CA ALA A 117 10.40 9.44 4.69
C ALA A 117 9.50 9.72 3.47
N ASN A 118 8.20 9.43 3.59
CA ASN A 118 7.20 9.63 2.54
C ASN A 118 7.52 8.91 1.22
N ALA A 119 8.10 7.71 1.30
CA ALA A 119 8.47 6.92 0.14
C ALA A 119 7.72 5.59 0.10
N ILE A 120 7.37 5.13 -1.10
CA ILE A 120 6.82 3.81 -1.39
C ILE A 120 7.89 2.99 -2.10
N TYR A 121 8.22 1.84 -1.51
CA TYR A 121 9.13 0.84 -2.04
C TYR A 121 8.32 -0.34 -2.55
N LEU A 122 8.60 -0.78 -3.77
CA LEU A 122 7.91 -1.92 -4.37
C LEU A 122 8.74 -3.19 -4.19
N GLY A 123 8.09 -4.22 -3.66
CA GLY A 123 8.64 -5.57 -3.63
C GLY A 123 8.81 -6.11 -5.05
N PHE A 124 9.86 -6.91 -5.25
CA PHE A 124 10.14 -7.53 -6.54
C PHE A 124 9.10 -8.60 -6.82
N ASP A 125 8.35 -8.47 -7.91
CA ASP A 125 7.51 -9.55 -8.42
C ASP A 125 8.09 -10.04 -9.77
N GLY A 126 8.21 -11.36 -9.92
CA GLY A 126 8.70 -12.00 -11.15
C GLY A 126 7.63 -12.20 -12.22
N LEU A 127 6.36 -11.86 -11.94
CA LEU A 127 5.24 -11.98 -12.87
C LEU A 127 5.04 -10.70 -13.72
N MET A 128 5.61 -9.58 -13.30
CA MET A 128 5.53 -8.27 -13.94
C MET A 128 6.87 -7.92 -14.59
N THR A 129 7.29 -8.74 -15.54
CA THR A 129 8.44 -8.46 -16.42
C THR A 129 8.12 -7.28 -17.32
N GLY A 130 8.31 -6.07 -16.80
CA GLY A 130 8.21 -4.82 -17.52
C GLY A 130 8.89 -3.74 -16.70
N THR A 131 10.20 -3.58 -16.91
CA THR A 131 11.03 -2.49 -16.35
C THR A 131 10.85 -2.22 -14.85
N MET A 132 11.53 -3.03 -14.05
CA MET A 132 12.25 -2.65 -12.81
C MET A 132 11.97 -1.22 -12.27
N ASP A 133 10.89 -1.03 -11.50
CA ASP A 133 10.75 0.10 -10.59
C ASP A 133 11.56 -0.17 -9.30
N ILE A 134 12.90 -0.21 -9.40
CA ILE A 134 13.81 -0.38 -8.24
C ILE A 134 13.88 0.91 -7.40
N CYS A 135 13.34 2.00 -7.93
CA CYS A 135 13.40 3.31 -7.34
C CYS A 135 12.18 3.55 -6.46
N PRO A 136 12.35 4.07 -5.23
CA PRO A 136 11.22 4.46 -4.42
C PRO A 136 10.44 5.60 -5.09
N ILE A 137 9.14 5.59 -4.83
CA ILE A 137 8.20 6.62 -5.26
C ILE A 137 7.96 7.53 -4.07
N HIS A 138 8.36 8.79 -4.18
CA HIS A 138 8.16 9.79 -3.13
C HIS A 138 6.81 10.47 -3.30
N LEU A 139 6.08 10.61 -2.20
CA LEU A 139 4.85 11.38 -2.17
C LEU A 139 5.17 12.80 -1.71
N VAL A 140 5.07 13.77 -2.63
CA VAL A 140 5.31 15.20 -2.37
C VAL A 140 4.03 15.95 -2.72
N ASP A 141 3.41 16.59 -1.73
CA ASP A 141 2.13 17.30 -1.88
C ASP A 141 1.02 16.44 -2.53
N GLY A 142 1.03 15.13 -2.25
CA GLY A 142 0.08 14.15 -2.82
C GLY A 142 0.38 13.74 -4.25
N ILE A 143 1.49 14.22 -4.82
CA ILE A 143 1.94 13.88 -6.16
C ILE A 143 3.04 12.81 -6.04
N PRO A 144 2.87 11.63 -6.65
CA PRO A 144 3.91 10.60 -6.67
C PRO A 144 5.02 10.98 -7.66
N PHE A 145 6.27 10.99 -7.20
CA PHE A 145 7.47 11.25 -8.00
C PHE A 145 8.46 10.08 -7.90
N LEU A 146 8.93 9.59 -9.04
CA LEU A 146 9.96 8.54 -9.09
C LEU A 146 11.34 9.16 -8.84
N HIS A 147 12.05 8.71 -7.80
CA HIS A 147 13.42 9.14 -7.55
C HIS A 147 14.42 8.17 -8.16
N LYS A 148 14.93 8.47 -9.37
CA LYS A 148 15.94 7.62 -10.04
C LYS A 148 17.26 7.61 -9.28
N PHE A 149 17.58 6.49 -8.64
CA PHE A 149 18.93 6.23 -8.14
C PHE A 149 19.82 5.72 -9.28
N ARG A 150 21.11 6.11 -9.27
CA ARG A 150 22.15 5.50 -10.10
C ARG A 150 22.61 4.22 -9.38
N ASN A 151 22.38 3.06 -9.97
CA ASN A 151 22.57 1.74 -9.34
C ASN A 151 24.01 1.51 -8.85
N ILE A 152 24.20 1.33 -7.53
CA ILE A 152 25.38 0.67 -6.95
C ILE A 152 25.11 -0.83 -6.74
N TRP A 153 23.84 -1.24 -6.75
CA TRP A 153 23.36 -2.61 -6.52
C TRP A 153 23.77 -3.64 -7.59
N GLU A 154 24.11 -3.21 -8.80
CA GLU A 154 24.63 -4.08 -9.88
C GLU A 154 26.08 -4.54 -9.62
N SER A 155 26.77 -3.96 -8.62
CA SER A 155 28.15 -4.30 -8.28
C SER A 155 28.29 -5.27 -7.08
N LEU A 156 27.19 -5.62 -6.41
CA LEU A 156 27.23 -6.48 -5.23
C LEU A 156 26.95 -7.96 -5.58
N PRO A 157 27.78 -8.91 -5.09
CA PRO A 157 27.58 -10.34 -5.31
C PRO A 157 26.29 -10.86 -4.66
N ASN A 158 25.68 -11.89 -5.27
CA ASN A 158 24.34 -12.39 -4.95
C ASN A 158 24.08 -12.78 -3.49
N HIS A 159 25.11 -13.06 -2.70
CA HIS A 159 24.97 -13.50 -1.31
C HIS A 159 24.66 -12.37 -0.31
N ASP A 160 24.77 -11.10 -0.73
CA ASP A 160 24.52 -9.93 0.14
C ASP A 160 23.10 -9.34 -0.02
N ARG A 161 22.24 -9.99 -0.83
CA ARG A 161 20.86 -9.56 -1.05
C ARG A 161 19.95 -10.10 0.05
N VAL A 162 19.85 -9.37 1.16
CA VAL A 162 18.89 -9.69 2.23
C VAL A 162 17.48 -9.30 1.79
N ILE A 163 16.62 -10.29 1.59
CA ILE A 163 15.17 -10.11 1.44
C ILE A 163 14.60 -10.01 2.85
N ILE A 164 14.06 -8.85 3.22
CA ILE A 164 13.22 -8.73 4.41
C ILE A 164 11.85 -9.27 4.01
N LEU A 165 11.48 -10.43 4.56
CA LEU A 165 10.16 -11.06 4.44
C LEU A 165 9.12 -10.34 5.31
#